data_AF-A0A8T4NKX7-F1
#
_entry.id   AF-A0A8T4NKX7-F1
#
_cell.length_a   1.000
_cell.length_b   1.000
_cell.length_c   1.000
_cell.angle_alpha   90.00
_cell.angle_beta   90.00
_cell.angle_gamma   90.00
#
_symmetry.space_group_name_H-M   'P 1'
#
loop_
_entity.id
_entity.type
_entity.pdbx_description
1 polymer ?
#
loop_
_entity_poly.entity_id
_entity_poly.type
_entity_poly.pdbx_seq_one_letter_code
_entity_poly.pdbx_strand_id
1 'polypeptide(L)'
;MAQKPKSYVLTKKIAKHGHQAIIVIPKFLQQDLKPQTVVEIKLTVVKEAIKELQLSEIEKIFPTLSRHLKITILALCVNTKVNGGYAITYPDAYKNYVFNAKNEHFGAVGERQFRVYLDTLEMLGCFDFQWRSAPNRRGRVRIAIPKFDYISFLSRFITE
;
A
#
# COMPACT_ATOMS: atom_id res chain seq x y z
N MET A 1 10.54 -46.49 -29.60
CA MET A 1 9.60 -45.39 -29.93
C MET A 1 9.94 -44.21 -29.03
N ALA A 2 10.40 -43.09 -29.59
CA ALA A 2 10.71 -41.91 -28.78
C ALA A 2 9.41 -41.32 -28.21
N GLN A 3 9.29 -41.25 -26.89
CA GLN A 3 8.14 -40.63 -26.24
C GLN A 3 8.17 -39.12 -26.53
N LYS A 4 7.06 -38.58 -27.04
CA LYS A 4 6.91 -37.14 -27.23
C LYS A 4 6.99 -36.44 -25.86
N PRO A 5 7.70 -35.30 -25.75
CA PRO A 5 7.78 -34.55 -24.52
C PRO A 5 6.38 -34.06 -24.10
N LYS A 6 6.00 -34.33 -22.84
CA LYS A 6 4.75 -33.82 -22.26
C LYS A 6 4.95 -32.35 -21.88
N SER A 7 4.01 -31.48 -22.27
CA SER A 7 4.03 -30.06 -21.93
C SER A 7 2.81 -29.70 -21.09
N TYR A 8 3.03 -28.93 -20.03
CA TYR A 8 1.99 -28.44 -19.13
C TYR A 8 2.10 -26.92 -19.00
N VAL A 9 0.97 -26.22 -19.05
CA VAL A 9 0.89 -24.78 -18.77
C VAL A 9 0.24 -24.60 -17.40
N LEU A 10 1.01 -24.08 -16.44
CA LEU A 10 0.54 -23.84 -15.08
C LEU A 10 0.39 -22.33 -14.84
N THR A 11 -0.85 -21.85 -14.74
CA THR A 11 -1.13 -20.48 -14.28
C THR A 11 -1.38 -20.52 -12.78
N LYS A 12 -0.38 -20.14 -11.98
CA LYS A 12 -0.49 -20.11 -10.51
C LYS A 12 0.11 -18.83 -9.93
N LYS A 13 -0.50 -18.33 -8.87
CA LYS A 13 0.02 -17.23 -8.07
C LYS A 13 1.18 -17.76 -7.21
N ILE A 14 2.30 -17.04 -7.20
CA ILE A 14 3.45 -17.36 -6.35
C ILE A 14 3.08 -17.08 -4.90
N ALA A 15 3.31 -18.07 -4.03
CA ALA A 15 3.12 -17.90 -2.59
C ALA A 15 4.39 -17.30 -1.96
N LYS A 16 4.22 -16.46 -0.94
CA LYS A 16 5.33 -15.91 -0.16
C LYS A 16 5.41 -16.64 1.18
N HIS A 17 6.57 -17.19 1.49
CA HIS A 17 6.85 -17.79 2.78
C HIS A 17 8.12 -17.15 3.36
N GLY A 18 7.94 -16.21 4.30
CA GLY A 18 9.03 -15.37 4.80
C GLY A 18 9.66 -14.53 3.69
N HIS A 19 10.97 -14.66 3.51
CA HIS A 19 11.75 -13.98 2.46
C HIS A 19 11.81 -14.76 1.14
N GLN A 20 11.18 -15.94 1.05
CA GLN A 20 11.26 -16.80 -0.14
C GLN A 20 9.93 -16.84 -0.90
N ALA A 21 10.04 -16.88 -2.22
CA ALA A 21 8.94 -17.11 -3.15
C ALA A 21 8.87 -18.60 -3.48
N ILE A 22 7.71 -19.23 -3.27
CA ILE A 22 7.51 -20.67 -3.49
C ILE A 22 6.49 -20.88 -4.62
N ILE A 23 6.85 -21.74 -5.57
CA ILE A 23 5.94 -22.24 -6.60
C ILE A 23 5.36 -23.56 -6.11
N VAL A 24 4.06 -23.58 -5.83
CA VAL A 24 3.39 -24.79 -5.36
C VAL A 24 2.98 -25.63 -6.56
N ILE A 25 3.52 -26.85 -6.64
CA ILE A 25 3.22 -27.79 -7.72
C ILE A 25 1.99 -28.64 -7.34
N PRO A 26 1.00 -28.79 -8.24
CA PRO A 26 -0.14 -29.68 -8.01
C PRO A 26 0.27 -31.14 -7.80
N LYS A 27 -0.44 -31.84 -6.89
CA LYS A 27 -0.17 -33.25 -6.54
C LYS A 27 -0.14 -34.21 -7.74
N PHE A 28 -0.91 -33.96 -8.79
CA PHE A 28 -0.94 -34.84 -9.96
C PHE A 28 0.38 -34.87 -10.74
N LEU A 29 1.19 -33.80 -10.68
CA LEU A 29 2.52 -33.76 -11.32
C LEU A 29 3.60 -34.45 -10.49
N GLN A 30 3.30 -34.82 -9.24
CA GLN A 30 4.27 -35.48 -8.36
C GLN A 30 4.74 -36.83 -8.90
N GLN A 31 3.92 -37.50 -9.72
CA GLN A 31 4.27 -38.79 -10.33
C GLN A 31 5.34 -38.64 -11.42
N ASP A 32 5.31 -37.53 -12.16
CA ASP A 32 6.27 -37.21 -13.21
C ASP A 32 7.54 -36.51 -12.63
N LEU A 33 7.40 -35.82 -11.50
CA LEU A 33 8.46 -35.08 -10.78
C LEU A 33 9.15 -35.91 -9.69
N LYS A 34 9.72 -37.04 -10.07
CA LYS A 34 10.51 -37.88 -9.15
C LYS A 34 11.89 -37.25 -8.86
N PRO A 35 12.56 -37.65 -7.76
CA PRO A 35 13.96 -37.29 -7.55
C PRO A 35 14.79 -37.67 -8.78
N GLN A 36 15.71 -36.78 -9.20
CA GLN A 36 16.54 -36.89 -10.42
C GLN A 36 15.85 -36.55 -11.76
N THR A 37 14.58 -36.14 -11.79
CA THR A 37 13.96 -35.63 -13.02
C THR A 37 14.46 -34.21 -13.34
N VAL A 38 14.95 -33.99 -14.57
CA VAL A 38 15.26 -32.65 -15.10
C VAL A 38 14.03 -32.12 -15.84
N VAL A 39 13.59 -30.90 -15.50
CA VAL A 39 12.38 -30.28 -16.05
C VAL A 39 12.69 -28.87 -16.52
N GLU A 40 12.24 -28.54 -17.73
CA GLU A 40 12.29 -27.18 -18.26
C GLU A 40 11.08 -26.39 -17.73
N ILE A 41 11.34 -25.30 -17.01
CA ILE A 41 10.29 -24.41 -16.51
C ILE A 41 10.32 -23.12 -17.32
N LYS A 42 9.34 -22.93 -18.20
CA LYS A 42 9.15 -21.68 -18.94
C LYS A 42 8.24 -20.74 -18.16
N LEU A 43 8.83 -19.74 -17.50
CA LEU A 43 8.11 -18.71 -16.77
C LEU A 43 7.84 -17.51 -17.69
N THR A 44 6.57 -17.30 -18.01
CA THR A 44 6.12 -16.04 -18.64
C THR A 44 5.43 -15.21 -17.57
N VAL A 45 6.02 -14.06 -17.21
CA VAL A 45 5.38 -13.11 -16.30
C VAL A 45 4.22 -12.44 -17.05
N VAL A 46 3.00 -12.95 -16.86
CA VAL A 46 1.81 -12.50 -17.60
C VAL A 46 1.39 -11.09 -17.19
N LYS A 47 1.70 -10.69 -15.94
CA LYS A 47 1.62 -9.31 -15.45
C LYS A 47 2.67 -9.11 -14.37
N GLU A 48 3.48 -8.07 -14.48
CA GLU A 48 4.15 -7.46 -13.32
C GLU A 48 3.05 -6.84 -12.45
N ALA A 49 2.38 -7.64 -11.63
CA ALA A 49 1.60 -7.09 -10.56
C ALA A 49 2.61 -6.44 -9.61
N ILE A 50 2.61 -5.10 -9.57
CA ILE A 50 3.38 -4.24 -8.67
C ILE A 50 4.75 -3.82 -9.24
N LYS A 51 4.73 -3.04 -10.34
CA LYS A 51 5.85 -2.12 -10.59
C LYS A 51 5.45 -0.85 -11.33
N GLU A 52 4.33 -0.28 -10.90
CA GLU A 52 4.01 1.13 -11.02
C GLU A 52 2.71 1.29 -10.25
N LEU A 53 2.79 1.69 -8.98
CA LEU A 53 1.69 2.41 -8.34
C LEU A 53 1.58 3.73 -9.11
N GLN A 54 1.01 3.66 -10.31
CA GLN A 54 0.63 4.84 -11.07
C GLN A 54 -0.34 5.62 -10.19
N LEU A 55 -0.36 6.94 -10.35
CA LEU A 55 -1.29 7.88 -9.72
C LEU A 55 -2.79 7.46 -9.71
N SER A 56 -3.16 6.37 -10.41
CA SER A 56 -4.51 5.89 -10.70
C SER A 56 -5.17 4.99 -9.64
N GLU A 57 -4.48 4.54 -8.58
CA GLU A 57 -5.12 3.72 -7.54
C GLU A 57 -5.77 4.55 -6.43
N ILE A 58 -5.12 5.62 -5.97
CA ILE A 58 -5.72 6.42 -4.89
C ILE A 58 -7.00 7.09 -5.35
N GLU A 59 -7.10 7.52 -6.60
CA GLU A 59 -8.32 8.12 -7.16
C GLU A 59 -9.48 7.12 -7.25
N LYS A 60 -9.18 5.83 -7.39
CA LYS A 60 -10.18 4.75 -7.38
C LYS A 60 -10.55 4.32 -5.98
N ILE A 61 -9.58 4.27 -5.07
CA ILE A 61 -9.78 3.83 -3.68
C ILE A 61 -10.45 4.94 -2.88
N PHE A 62 -10.05 6.21 -3.06
CA PHE A 62 -10.49 7.34 -2.25
C PHE A 62 -12.02 7.45 -2.14
N PRO A 63 -12.82 7.37 -3.22
CA PRO A 63 -14.28 7.42 -3.12
C PRO A 63 -14.90 6.30 -2.26
N THR A 64 -14.24 5.13 -2.19
CA THR A 64 -14.71 3.95 -1.44
C THR A 64 -14.32 3.98 0.04
N LEU A 65 -13.40 4.87 0.43
CA LEU A 65 -12.96 4.99 1.82
C LEU A 65 -14.04 5.59 2.73
N SER A 66 -13.95 5.23 4.01
CA SER A 66 -14.77 5.85 5.06
C SER A 66 -14.49 7.36 5.16
N ARG A 67 -15.48 8.11 5.65
CA ARG A 67 -15.42 9.58 5.71
C ARG A 67 -14.21 10.08 6.50
N HIS A 68 -13.90 9.47 7.65
CA HIS A 68 -12.71 9.84 8.43
C HIS A 68 -11.38 9.44 7.76
N LEU A 69 -11.34 8.35 7.00
CA LEU A 69 -10.14 8.00 6.22
C LEU A 69 -9.91 9.03 5.11
N LYS A 70 -10.96 9.46 4.41
CA LYS A 70 -10.89 10.54 3.41
C LYS A 70 -10.35 11.83 4.02
N ILE A 71 -10.90 12.25 5.16
CA ILE A 71 -10.44 13.44 5.89
C ILE A 71 -8.99 13.29 6.34
N THR A 72 -8.58 12.09 6.78
CA THR A 72 -7.19 11.82 7.16
C THR A 72 -6.25 12.00 5.98
N ILE A 73 -6.58 11.46 4.80
CA ILE A 73 -5.79 11.65 3.58
C ILE A 73 -5.68 13.14 3.24
N LEU A 74 -6.79 13.87 3.24
CA LEU A 74 -6.80 15.31 2.95
C LEU A 74 -5.95 16.09 3.95
N ALA A 75 -6.09 15.81 5.25
CA ALA A 75 -5.32 16.46 6.30
C ALA A 75 -3.81 16.19 6.18
N LEU A 76 -3.42 14.98 5.77
CA LEU A 76 -2.04 14.65 5.45
C LEU A 76 -1.58 15.42 4.20
N CYS A 77 -2.29 15.38 3.09
CA CYS A 77 -1.90 16.08 1.88
C CYS A 77 -1.74 17.61 2.09
N VAL A 78 -2.67 18.24 2.81
CA VAL A 78 -2.61 19.67 3.15
C VAL A 78 -1.37 19.98 3.98
N ASN A 79 -1.10 19.17 5.00
CA ASN A 79 0.12 19.31 5.79
C ASN A 79 1.39 19.16 4.96
N THR A 80 1.42 18.22 4.01
CA THR A 80 2.59 18.00 3.14
C THR A 80 2.81 19.25 2.28
N LYS A 81 1.73 19.81 1.74
CA LYS A 81 1.77 21.06 0.95
C LYS A 81 2.30 22.23 1.77
N VAL A 82 1.79 22.42 2.99
CA VAL A 82 2.24 23.49 3.90
C VAL A 82 3.72 23.32 4.27
N ASN A 83 4.17 22.08 4.46
CA ASN A 83 5.57 21.76 4.73
C ASN A 83 6.42 21.69 3.46
N GLY A 84 5.98 22.19 2.30
CA GLY A 84 6.79 22.24 1.07
C GLY A 84 7.20 20.86 0.53
N GLY A 85 6.39 19.82 0.75
CA GLY A 85 6.69 18.45 0.32
C GLY A 85 7.46 17.61 1.34
N TYR A 86 7.83 18.16 2.49
CA TYR A 86 8.54 17.40 3.52
C TYR A 86 7.59 16.59 4.42
N ALA A 87 8.15 15.55 5.04
CA ALA A 87 7.45 14.66 5.95
C ALA A 87 6.79 15.40 7.13
N ILE A 88 5.57 15.00 7.47
CA ILE A 88 4.69 15.65 8.45
C ILE A 88 4.85 15.02 9.83
N THR A 89 4.64 15.78 10.90
CA THR A 89 4.67 15.23 12.26
C THR A 89 3.32 14.65 12.72
N TYR A 90 3.34 13.68 13.65
CA TYR A 90 2.10 13.12 14.24
C TYR A 90 1.19 14.22 14.79
N PRO A 91 1.68 15.14 15.64
CA PRO A 91 0.80 16.12 16.26
C PRO A 91 0.20 17.08 15.24
N ASP A 92 0.94 17.46 14.21
CA ASP A 92 0.46 18.35 13.15
C ASP A 92 -0.56 17.65 12.25
N ALA A 93 -0.34 16.36 11.95
CA ALA A 93 -1.28 15.52 11.23
C ALA A 93 -2.60 15.39 11.99
N TYR A 94 -2.54 15.09 13.29
CA TYR A 94 -3.73 14.94 14.13
C TYR A 94 -4.48 16.26 14.31
N LYS A 95 -3.78 17.37 14.58
CA LYS A 95 -4.40 18.70 14.69
C LYS A 95 -5.18 19.08 13.44
N ASN A 96 -4.61 18.87 12.25
CA ASN A 96 -5.30 19.16 11.00
C ASN A 96 -6.44 18.18 10.72
N TYR A 97 -6.30 16.91 11.10
CA TYR A 97 -7.44 15.98 11.04
C TYR A 97 -8.60 16.46 11.92
N VAL A 98 -8.34 16.85 13.18
CA VAL A 98 -9.36 17.36 14.10
C VAL A 98 -10.02 18.62 13.54
N PHE A 99 -9.24 19.54 12.97
CA PHE A 99 -9.76 20.75 12.34
C PHE A 99 -10.71 20.44 11.17
N ASN A 100 -10.36 19.48 10.32
CA ASN A 100 -11.18 19.09 9.16
C ASN A 100 -12.38 18.22 9.54
N ALA A 101 -12.29 17.43 10.61
CA ALA A 101 -13.37 16.57 11.09
C ALA A 101 -14.36 17.31 12.01
N LYS A 102 -14.16 18.59 12.33
CA LYS A 102 -15.00 19.33 13.30
C LYS A 102 -16.48 19.42 12.91
N ASN A 103 -16.77 19.41 11.60
CA ASN A 103 -18.13 19.51 11.06
C ASN A 103 -18.75 18.13 10.76
N GLU A 104 -18.07 17.04 11.09
CA GLU A 104 -18.59 15.70 10.93
C GLU A 104 -19.66 15.39 11.98
N HIS A 105 -20.64 14.56 11.63
CA HIS A 105 -21.76 14.23 12.51
C HIS A 105 -21.32 13.66 13.88
N PHE A 106 -20.21 12.92 13.90
CA PHE A 106 -19.61 12.36 15.10
C PHE A 106 -18.34 13.10 15.56
N GLY A 107 -18.01 14.24 14.94
CA GLY A 107 -16.80 15.00 15.21
C GLY A 107 -15.50 14.26 14.90
N ALA A 108 -14.39 14.70 15.50
CA ALA A 108 -13.09 14.05 15.34
C ALA A 108 -12.98 12.81 16.24
N VAL A 109 -12.39 11.73 15.71
CA VAL A 109 -12.04 10.57 16.53
C VAL A 109 -10.83 10.87 17.41
N GLY A 110 -10.72 10.16 18.54
CA GLY A 110 -9.56 10.27 19.42
C GLY A 110 -8.26 9.77 18.78
N GLU A 111 -7.13 10.21 19.34
CA GLU A 111 -5.77 9.89 18.86
C GLU A 111 -5.51 8.41 18.59
N ARG A 112 -6.02 7.52 19.46
CA ARG A 112 -5.84 6.07 19.29
C ARG A 112 -6.48 5.58 18.00
N GLN A 113 -7.70 6.02 17.70
CA GLN A 113 -8.41 5.65 16.48
C GLN A 113 -7.78 6.30 15.24
N PHE A 114 -7.28 7.53 15.38
CA PHE A 114 -6.54 8.19 14.32
C PHE A 114 -5.28 7.41 13.92
N ARG A 115 -4.55 6.83 14.87
CA ARG A 115 -3.42 5.92 14.56
C ARG A 115 -3.83 4.72 13.72
N VAL A 116 -4.97 4.11 14.03
CA VAL A 116 -5.51 2.99 13.23
C VAL A 116 -5.79 3.44 11.79
N TYR A 117 -6.23 4.67 11.57
CA TYR A 117 -6.40 5.20 10.21
C TYR A 117 -5.06 5.35 9.48
N LEU A 118 -4.02 5.82 10.15
CA LEU A 118 -2.68 5.88 9.57
C LEU A 118 -2.17 4.48 9.21
N ASP A 119 -2.30 3.49 10.10
CA ASP A 119 -1.94 2.10 9.81
C ASP A 119 -2.71 1.57 8.59
N THR A 120 -4.00 1.87 8.51
CA THR A 120 -4.85 1.48 7.36
C THR A 120 -4.34 2.10 6.06
N LEU A 121 -3.97 3.38 6.07
CA LEU A 121 -3.42 4.06 4.90
C LEU A 121 -2.04 3.52 4.49
N GLU A 122 -1.24 3.02 5.44
CA GLU A 122 0.02 2.34 5.17
C GLU A 122 -0.22 1.02 4.47
N MET A 123 -1.17 0.23 4.98
CA MET A 123 -1.55 -1.07 4.43
C MET A 123 -2.12 -0.95 3.01
N LEU A 124 -2.86 0.14 2.75
CA LEU A 124 -3.36 0.48 1.41
C LEU A 124 -2.27 1.01 0.47
N GLY A 125 -1.05 1.24 0.96
CA GLY A 125 0.06 1.75 0.17
C GLY A 125 -0.09 3.21 -0.26
N CYS A 126 -0.98 3.98 0.37
CA CYS A 126 -1.17 5.39 0.04
C CYS A 126 -0.03 6.27 0.59
N PHE A 127 0.50 5.92 1.76
CA PHE A 127 1.53 6.65 2.47
C PHE A 127 2.58 5.70 3.05
N ASP A 128 3.82 6.17 3.12
CA ASP A 128 4.85 5.56 3.98
C ASP A 128 4.88 6.27 5.32
N PHE A 129 5.06 5.50 6.40
CA PHE A 129 5.11 6.02 7.76
C PHE A 129 6.42 5.69 8.50
N GLN A 130 7.11 6.71 9.04
CA GLN A 130 8.24 6.49 9.94
C GLN A 130 7.80 6.52 11.41
N TRP A 131 7.37 5.37 11.94
CA TRP A 131 6.87 5.24 13.31
C TRP A 131 7.92 5.44 14.42
N ARG A 132 9.22 5.35 14.07
CA ARG A 132 10.33 5.51 15.02
C ARG A 132 10.86 6.94 14.97
N SER A 133 11.03 7.54 16.15
CA SER A 133 11.72 8.82 16.26
C SER A 133 13.20 8.65 15.92
N ALA A 134 13.76 9.55 15.11
CA ALA A 134 15.20 9.54 14.86
C ALA A 134 15.94 9.83 16.19
N PRO A 135 17.07 9.13 16.47
CA PRO A 135 17.76 9.22 17.76
C PRO A 135 18.19 10.67 18.11
N ASN A 136 18.48 11.50 17.11
CA ASN A 136 18.90 12.90 17.28
C ASN A 136 17.75 13.92 17.19
N ARG A 137 16.50 13.48 17.01
CA ARG A 137 15.32 14.36 16.95
C ARG A 137 14.27 13.85 17.91
N ARG A 138 14.47 14.16 19.19
CA ARG A 138 13.48 13.93 20.25
C ARG A 138 12.15 14.56 19.82
N GLY A 139 11.14 13.73 19.56
CA GLY A 139 9.74 14.15 19.54
C GLY A 139 9.12 14.54 18.18
N ARG A 140 9.80 14.40 17.04
CA ARG A 140 9.15 14.61 15.72
C ARG A 140 9.14 13.31 14.91
N VAL A 141 8.08 12.53 15.11
CA VAL A 141 7.76 11.36 14.28
C VAL A 141 7.42 11.86 12.88
N ARG A 142 8.27 11.61 11.88
CA ARG A 142 8.04 12.00 10.48
C ARG A 142 7.15 10.96 9.84
N ILE A 143 5.85 11.20 9.88
CA ILE A 143 4.85 10.19 9.60
C ILE A 143 4.67 10.09 8.11
N ALA A 144 3.97 10.98 7.44
CA ALA A 144 3.51 10.65 6.10
C ALA A 144 4.46 11.13 4.98
N ILE A 145 4.86 10.21 4.09
CA ILE A 145 5.31 10.54 2.73
C ILE A 145 4.24 10.03 1.75
N PRO A 146 3.52 10.91 1.03
CA PRO A 146 2.55 10.48 0.04
C PRO A 146 3.27 9.80 -1.13
N LYS A 147 2.74 8.65 -1.56
CA LYS A 147 3.27 7.89 -2.71
C LYS A 147 2.62 8.27 -4.05
N PHE A 148 1.85 9.35 -4.06
CA PHE A 148 1.07 9.81 -5.21
C PHE A 148 1.23 11.33 -5.36
N ASP A 149 0.82 11.85 -6.52
CA ASP A 149 0.78 13.30 -6.75
C ASP A 149 -0.33 13.94 -5.91
N TYR A 150 0.01 14.26 -4.67
CA TYR A 150 -0.89 14.89 -3.73
C TYR A 150 -1.29 16.32 -4.16
N ILE A 151 -0.50 16.99 -5.00
CA ILE A 151 -0.82 18.35 -5.47
C ILE A 151 -1.99 18.29 -6.44
N SER A 152 -1.89 17.42 -7.46
CA SER A 152 -3.00 17.18 -8.40
C SER A 152 -4.23 16.64 -7.67
N PHE A 153 -4.04 15.68 -6.76
CA PHE A 153 -5.12 15.13 -5.94
C PHE A 153 -5.86 16.22 -5.16
N LEU A 154 -5.16 17.10 -4.43
CA LEU A 154 -5.80 18.16 -3.66
C LEU A 154 -6.61 19.12 -4.55
N SER A 155 -6.09 19.45 -5.75
CA SER A 155 -6.80 20.32 -6.70
C SER A 155 -8.11 19.75 -7.23
N ARG A 156 -8.34 18.43 -7.10
CA ARG A 156 -9.58 17.76 -7.52
C ARG A 156 -10.59 17.65 -6.38
N PHE A 157 -10.13 17.54 -5.13
CA PHE A 157 -10.97 17.20 -3.98
C PHE A 157 -11.15 18.32 -2.93
N ILE A 158 -10.39 19.42 -3.01
CA ILE A 158 -10.58 20.61 -2.15
C ILE A 158 -11.45 21.69 -2.85
N THR A 159 -11.75 21.51 -4.15
CA THR A 159 -12.43 22.51 -4.98
C THR A 159 -13.96 22.30 -5.07
N GLU A 160 -14.53 21.54 -4.13
CA GLU A 160 -15.98 21.43 -3.87
C GLU A 160 -16.29 21.94 -2.46
#